data_AF-A0A1X7HSB4-F1
#
_entry.id   AF-A0A1X7HSB4-F1
#
_cell.length_a   1.000
_cell.length_b   1.000
_cell.length_c   1.000
_cell.angle_alpha   90.00
_cell.angle_beta   90.00
_cell.angle_gamma   90.00
#
_symmetry.space_group_name_H-M   'P 1'
#
loop_
_entity.id
_entity.type
_entity.pdbx_description
1 polymer ?
#
loop_
_entity_poly.entity_id
_entity_poly.type
_entity_poly.pdbx_seq_one_letter_code
_entity_poly.pdbx_strand_id
1 'polypeptide(L)'
;MSSKDKSMLPISREEVEVDGVYTNEWGREQHLRRGEDFPTDPIMGATEWKLTEIDFENHHAGRTDERLIVKEKGHGKQEKVEPKYTSNPEINDPRS
;
A
#
# COMPACT_ATOMS: atom_id res chain seq x y z
N MET A 1 -22.94 -4.79 -6.38
CA MET A 1 -22.55 -6.12 -5.89
C MET A 1 -21.61 -5.92 -4.71
N SER A 2 -21.82 -6.68 -3.64
CA SER A 2 -21.26 -6.46 -2.30
C SER A 2 -19.74 -6.62 -2.27
N SER A 3 -19.00 -5.55 -2.00
CA SER A 3 -17.55 -5.57 -1.74
C SER A 3 -17.27 -6.08 -0.33
N LYS A 4 -17.44 -7.39 -0.10
CA LYS A 4 -17.27 -8.05 1.21
C LYS A 4 -16.24 -9.18 1.14
N ASP A 5 -15.09 -8.94 0.52
CA ASP A 5 -14.04 -9.96 0.33
C ASP A 5 -12.64 -9.45 0.71
N LYS A 6 -12.52 -8.59 1.73
CA LYS A 6 -11.21 -8.06 2.16
C LYS A 6 -10.89 -8.41 3.61
N SER A 7 -10.63 -9.68 3.89
CA SER A 7 -9.79 -10.08 5.04
C SER A 7 -9.39 -11.56 5.00
N MET A 8 -9.13 -12.14 3.83
CA MET A 8 -8.44 -13.44 3.81
C MET A 8 -6.96 -13.17 3.99
N LEU A 9 -6.37 -13.78 5.01
CA LEU A 9 -4.92 -13.78 5.18
C LEU A 9 -4.29 -14.69 4.12
N PRO A 10 -3.10 -14.36 3.61
CA PRO A 10 -2.39 -15.24 2.72
C PRO A 10 -2.04 -16.56 3.42
N ILE A 11 -2.04 -17.65 2.67
CA ILE A 11 -1.68 -18.99 3.17
C ILE A 11 -0.30 -19.42 2.66
N SER A 12 0.31 -20.41 3.33
CA SER A 12 1.55 -21.05 2.86
C SER A 12 1.51 -21.38 1.37
N ARG A 13 2.64 -21.13 0.67
CA ARG A 13 2.86 -21.27 -0.78
C ARG A 13 2.23 -20.20 -1.67
N GLU A 14 1.55 -19.21 -1.11
CA GLU A 14 1.22 -17.99 -1.85
C GLU A 14 2.44 -17.06 -1.92
N GLU A 15 2.46 -16.19 -2.93
CA GLU A 15 3.52 -15.20 -3.12
C GLU A 15 3.34 -14.02 -2.15
N VAL A 16 4.42 -13.60 -1.54
CA VAL A 16 4.48 -12.46 -0.63
C VAL A 16 4.36 -11.17 -1.45
N GLU A 17 3.35 -10.36 -1.15
CA GLU A 17 3.08 -9.12 -1.89
C GLU A 17 3.96 -7.94 -1.46
N VAL A 18 4.40 -7.90 -0.19
CA VAL A 18 5.09 -6.75 0.40
C VAL A 18 6.23 -7.23 1.29
N ASP A 19 7.33 -6.48 1.32
CA ASP A 19 8.44 -6.73 2.21
C ASP A 19 8.02 -6.42 3.66
N GLY A 20 8.32 -7.33 4.60
CA GLY A 20 7.97 -7.10 6.00
C GLY A 20 8.05 -8.31 6.92
N VAL A 21 7.62 -8.12 8.15
CA VAL A 21 7.48 -9.17 9.16
C VAL A 21 6.06 -9.70 9.12
N TYR A 22 5.94 -11.02 8.99
CA TYR A 22 4.68 -11.73 9.03
C TYR A 22 4.63 -12.68 10.21
N THR A 23 3.46 -12.83 10.81
CA THR A 23 3.19 -13.74 11.93
C THR A 23 2.21 -14.81 11.51
N ASN A 24 2.54 -16.08 11.80
CA ASN A 24 1.64 -17.20 11.55
C ASN A 24 0.63 -17.42 12.69
N GLU A 25 -0.28 -18.38 12.52
CA GLU A 25 -1.30 -18.74 13.52
C GLU A 25 -0.74 -19.17 14.89
N TRP A 26 0.49 -19.67 14.93
CA TRP A 26 1.17 -20.04 16.18
C TRP A 26 1.91 -18.86 16.83
N GLY A 27 1.88 -17.68 16.22
CA GLY A 27 2.57 -16.50 16.73
C GLY A 27 4.06 -16.47 16.40
N ARG A 28 4.53 -17.30 15.45
CA ARG A 28 5.90 -17.22 14.95
C ARG A 28 6.02 -16.08 13.96
N GLU A 29 7.02 -15.24 14.15
CA GLU A 29 7.33 -14.11 13.27
C GLU A 29 8.44 -14.49 12.29
N GLN A 30 8.28 -14.05 11.04
CA GLN A 30 9.26 -14.25 9.99
C GLN A 30 9.35 -13.04 9.07
N HIS A 31 10.57 -12.63 8.77
CA HIS A 31 10.83 -11.60 7.78
C HIS A 31 10.75 -12.23 6.39
N LEU A 32 9.83 -11.74 5.56
CA LEU A 32 9.58 -12.21 4.22
C LEU A 32 9.73 -11.05 3.24
N ARG A 33 10.25 -11.34 2.05
CA ARG A 33 10.40 -10.35 0.99
C ARG A 33 9.37 -10.57 -0.11
N ARG A 34 8.98 -9.49 -0.78
CA ARG A 34 8.10 -9.51 -1.93
C ARG A 34 8.65 -10.46 -2.99
N GLY A 35 7.79 -11.36 -3.47
CA GLY A 35 8.13 -12.39 -4.45
C GLY A 35 8.68 -13.69 -3.86
N GLU A 36 8.88 -13.78 -2.54
CA GLU A 36 9.10 -15.07 -1.86
C GLU A 36 7.75 -15.77 -1.63
N ASP A 37 7.76 -17.08 -1.40
CA ASP A 37 6.55 -17.83 -1.03
C ASP A 37 6.42 -17.92 0.50
N PHE A 38 5.18 -17.84 1.01
CA PHE A 38 4.91 -18.07 2.43
C PHE A 38 5.32 -19.49 2.85
N PRO A 39 6.18 -19.65 3.87
CA PRO A 39 6.63 -20.97 4.28
C PRO A 39 5.51 -21.79 4.92
N THR A 40 5.68 -23.11 4.88
CA THR A 40 4.81 -24.08 5.57
C THR A 40 5.33 -24.29 7.00
N ASP A 41 4.46 -24.27 8.00
CA ASP A 41 4.86 -24.56 9.38
C ASP A 41 5.11 -26.09 9.54
N PRO A 42 6.23 -26.52 10.14
CA PRO A 42 6.52 -27.95 10.31
C PRO A 42 5.53 -28.74 11.17
N ILE A 43 4.80 -28.06 12.06
CA ILE A 43 3.84 -28.67 12.99
C ILE A 43 2.42 -28.55 12.44
N MET A 44 2.04 -27.36 11.94
CA MET A 44 0.66 -27.10 11.48
C MET A 44 0.46 -27.37 9.98
N GLY A 45 1.52 -27.45 9.18
CA GLY A 45 1.42 -27.54 7.74
C GLY A 45 1.11 -26.19 7.12
N ALA A 46 0.07 -26.14 6.27
CA ALA A 46 -0.36 -24.90 5.65
C ALA A 46 -1.03 -23.99 6.68
N THR A 47 -0.52 -22.76 6.83
CA THR A 47 -1.00 -21.80 7.83
C THR A 47 -1.23 -20.43 7.20
N GLU A 48 -2.13 -19.66 7.81
CA GLU A 48 -2.32 -18.25 7.47
C GLU A 48 -1.19 -17.37 8.01
N TRP A 49 -0.87 -16.31 7.28
CA TRP A 49 0.17 -15.33 7.60
C TRP A 49 -0.40 -13.93 7.69
N LYS A 50 -0.09 -13.23 8.78
CA LYS A 50 -0.53 -11.85 9.02
C LYS A 50 0.67 -10.91 9.01
N LEU A 51 0.64 -9.91 8.14
CA LEU A 51 1.62 -8.82 8.16
C LEU A 51 1.52 -8.05 9.48
N THR A 52 2.61 -8.00 10.24
CA THR A 52 2.70 -7.26 11.51
C THR A 52 3.53 -6.00 11.38
N GLU A 53 4.55 -6.01 10.54
CA GLU A 53 5.40 -4.84 10.27
C GLU A 53 5.72 -4.76 8.78
N ILE A 54 5.58 -3.56 8.21
CA ILE A 54 5.96 -3.30 6.81
C ILE A 54 7.42 -2.86 6.81
N ASP A 55 8.25 -3.53 6.02
CA ASP A 55 9.61 -3.08 5.72
C ASP A 55 9.55 -2.19 4.47
N PHE A 56 9.72 -0.89 4.65
CA PHE A 56 9.73 0.06 3.55
C PHE A 56 11.01 0.90 3.57
N GLU A 57 11.76 0.85 2.48
CA GLU A 57 12.83 1.81 2.23
C GLU A 57 12.22 3.13 1.73
N ASN A 58 12.30 4.16 2.57
CA ASN A 58 11.89 5.52 2.19
C ASN A 58 12.96 6.16 1.28
N HIS A 59 13.01 5.73 0.02
CA HIS A 59 13.88 6.30 -1.01
C HIS A 59 13.32 7.56 -1.67
N HIS A 60 12.36 8.25 -1.04
CA HIS A 60 11.91 9.54 -1.54
C HIS A 60 12.83 10.65 -1.02
N ALA A 61 13.48 11.37 -1.93
CA ALA A 61 14.33 12.53 -1.62
C ALA A 61 13.58 13.72 -0.95
N GLY A 62 12.33 13.53 -0.51
CA GLY A 62 11.54 14.52 0.22
C GLY A 62 11.41 15.87 -0.49
N ARG A 63 11.55 15.92 -1.82
CA ARG A 63 11.50 17.18 -2.55
C ARG A 63 10.06 17.54 -2.86
N THR A 64 9.53 18.50 -2.10
CA THR A 64 8.30 19.21 -2.44
C THR A 64 8.44 19.84 -3.83
N ASP A 65 7.44 19.67 -4.68
CA ASP A 65 7.37 20.34 -5.99
C ASP A 65 7.63 21.85 -5.79
N GLU A 66 8.55 22.41 -6.58
CA GLU A 66 8.97 23.81 -6.47
C GLU A 66 7.82 24.81 -6.65
N ARG A 67 6.72 24.39 -7.29
CA ARG A 67 5.49 25.18 -7.42
C ARG A 67 4.68 25.27 -6.13
N LEU A 68 4.82 24.29 -5.23
CA LEU A 68 4.17 24.25 -3.92
C LEU A 68 4.99 24.94 -2.83
N ILE A 69 6.25 25.31 -3.12
CA ILE A 69 7.05 26.15 -2.24
C ILE A 69 6.53 27.58 -2.36
N VAL A 70 5.92 28.09 -1.28
CA VAL A 70 5.52 29.49 -1.20
C VAL A 70 6.76 30.36 -1.39
N LYS A 71 6.86 31.01 -2.55
CA LYS A 71 7.85 32.06 -2.79
C LYS A 71 7.39 33.27 -1.99
N GLU A 72 8.09 33.60 -0.92
CA GLU A 72 7.80 34.77 -0.09
C GLU A 72 7.91 36.03 -0.95
N LYS A 73 6.77 36.48 -1.49
CA LYS A 73 6.59 37.81 -2.05
C LYS A 73 5.24 38.35 -1.59
N GLY A 74 5.29 39.09 -0.49
CA GLY A 74 4.33 40.16 -0.20
C GLY A 74 3.04 39.71 0.47
N HIS A 75 2.67 40.46 1.51
CA HIS A 75 1.45 40.31 2.29
C HIS A 75 0.17 40.36 1.45
N GLY A 76 -0.73 39.38 1.65
CA GLY A 76 -2.10 39.40 1.18
C GLY A 76 -2.83 38.14 1.65
N LYS A 77 -3.96 38.30 2.36
CA LYS A 77 -4.72 37.21 3.00
C LYS A 77 -5.06 36.11 1.97
N GLN A 78 -4.54 34.91 2.16
CA GLN A 78 -4.82 33.77 1.29
C GLN A 78 -6.16 33.16 1.68
N GLU A 79 -7.16 33.35 0.83
CA GLU A 79 -8.45 32.66 0.92
C GLU A 79 -8.22 31.16 0.73
N LYS A 80 -8.80 30.37 1.64
CA LYS A 80 -8.60 28.92 1.73
C LYS A 80 -9.29 28.25 0.54
N VAL A 81 -8.55 27.95 -0.52
CA VAL A 81 -9.08 27.25 -1.70
C VAL A 81 -9.18 25.76 -1.38
N GLU A 82 -10.40 25.24 -1.29
CA GLU A 82 -10.64 23.80 -1.16
C GLU A 82 -10.27 23.07 -2.47
N PRO A 83 -9.45 22.02 -2.44
CA PRO A 83 -9.04 21.31 -3.64
C PRO A 83 -10.21 20.50 -4.21
N LYS A 84 -10.66 20.87 -5.42
CA LYS A 84 -11.59 20.06 -6.20
C LYS A 84 -10.82 18.95 -6.92
N TYR A 85 -10.81 17.76 -6.34
CA TYR A 85 -10.37 16.56 -7.07
C TYR A 85 -11.34 16.29 -8.21
N THR A 86 -10.88 16.45 -9.45
CA THR A 86 -11.60 15.96 -10.64
C THR A 86 -11.02 14.59 -10.99
N SER A 87 -11.62 13.54 -10.46
CA SER A 87 -11.50 12.23 -11.10
C SER A 87 -12.25 12.33 -12.42
N ASN A 88 -11.54 12.28 -13.54
CA ASN A 88 -12.11 12.26 -14.88
C ASN A 88 -12.13 10.79 -15.34
N PRO A 89 -13.27 10.08 -15.33
CA PRO A 89 -13.35 8.74 -15.87
C PRO A 89 -14.22 8.80 -17.12
N GLU A 90 -13.63 8.95 -18.31
CA GLU A 90 -14.30 8.50 -19.52
C GLU A 90 -13.26 8.13 -20.58
N ILE A 91 -13.11 6.83 -20.74
CA ILE A 91 -12.38 6.14 -21.79
C ILE A 91 -13.39 5.80 -22.90
N ASN A 92 -12.93 5.94 -24.15
CA ASN A 92 -13.42 5.31 -25.41
C ASN A 92 -14.59 5.94 -26.19
N ASP A 93 -14.23 6.66 -27.27
CA ASP A 93 -14.78 6.44 -28.62
C ASP A 93 -14.59 4.95 -29.03
N PRO A 94 -15.37 4.30 -29.93
CA PRO A 94 -16.02 4.88 -31.13
C PRO A 94 -17.38 4.27 -31.56
N ARG A 95 -18.21 5.04 -32.30
CA ARG A 95 -18.90 4.67 -33.57
C ARG A 95 -20.22 5.43 -33.79
N SER A 96 -20.25 6.06 -34.97
CA SER A 96 -21.37 6.39 -35.88
C SER A 96 -22.47 7.33 -35.44
#